data_AF-A0A1Y1I8S5-F1
#
_entry.id   AF-A0A1Y1I8S5-F1
#
_cell.length_a   1.000
_cell.length_b   1.000
_cell.length_c   1.000
_cell.angle_alpha   90.00
_cell.angle_beta   90.00
_cell.angle_gamma   90.00
#
_symmetry.space_group_name_H-M   'P 1'
#
loop_
_entity.id
_entity.type
_entity.pdbx_description
1 polymer ?
#
loop_
_entity_poly.entity_id
_entity_poly.type
_entity_poly.pdbx_seq_one_letter_code
_entity_poly.pdbx_strand_id
1 'polypeptide(L)'
;MPSWADVFTAQKLTTLNSSSRRFRRSIEEALKYGKTPAGKRVDVAKVRQLQSLGYDPALAGEALRQSENDLNVSLNALVDPEANTALQVLLDQRNDSKRKRNREEAEVDGQALEEIVAMGFDRSIATEALKQSFNNKSAALEKLLQGEVTLPAPSDAGPSTSHQNADGGATNGSTDFGATGQADVGVNGLGDAGVNDPGAQDEPEERRDAEMEDEIVEGVTGDPLAQYDVDVSKEGEVIQEYLALLESAAAQAAG
;
A
#
# COMPACT_ATOMS: atom_id res chain seq x y z
N MET A 1 -28.52 -43.72 7.92
CA MET A 1 -29.38 -42.56 8.25
C MET A 1 -28.66 -41.78 9.36
N PRO A 2 -28.05 -40.62 9.08
CA PRO A 2 -27.36 -39.85 10.10
C PRO A 2 -28.35 -39.36 11.18
N SER A 3 -27.92 -39.41 12.44
CA SER A 3 -28.72 -39.01 13.60
C SER A 3 -29.02 -37.51 13.56
N TRP A 4 -30.24 -37.09 13.91
CA TRP A 4 -30.60 -35.68 14.03
C TRP A 4 -29.71 -34.92 15.04
N ALA A 5 -29.11 -35.62 16.01
CA ALA A 5 -28.14 -35.05 16.92
C ALA A 5 -26.81 -34.68 16.20
N ASP A 6 -26.36 -35.52 15.27
CA ASP A 6 -25.11 -35.31 14.51
C ASP A 6 -25.24 -34.13 13.54
N VAL A 7 -26.41 -33.97 12.92
CA VAL A 7 -26.73 -32.84 12.03
C VAL A 7 -26.76 -31.52 12.81
N PHE A 8 -27.32 -31.52 14.03
CA PHE A 8 -27.36 -30.31 14.87
C PHE A 8 -25.97 -29.92 15.39
N THR A 9 -25.12 -30.88 15.78
CA THR A 9 -23.73 -30.61 16.15
C THR A 9 -22.89 -30.15 14.97
N ALA A 10 -23.07 -30.75 13.78
CA ALA A 10 -22.38 -30.30 12.57
C ALA A 10 -22.82 -28.88 12.15
N GLN A 11 -24.10 -28.54 12.29
CA GLN A 11 -24.62 -27.20 12.04
C GLN A 11 -24.12 -26.17 13.07
N LYS A 12 -23.97 -26.57 14.35
CA LYS A 12 -23.41 -25.73 15.41
C LYS A 12 -21.89 -25.49 15.27
N LEU A 13 -21.14 -26.48 14.78
CA LEU A 13 -19.70 -26.38 14.50
C LEU A 13 -19.41 -25.54 13.24
N THR A 14 -20.20 -25.69 12.18
CA THR A 14 -20.08 -24.89 10.95
C THR A 14 -20.44 -23.41 11.15
N THR A 15 -21.47 -23.12 11.96
CA THR A 15 -21.84 -21.74 12.31
C THR A 15 -20.81 -21.05 13.20
N LEU A 16 -20.17 -21.77 14.13
CA LEU A 16 -19.04 -21.25 14.92
C LEU A 16 -17.81 -20.95 14.05
N ASN A 17 -17.44 -21.89 13.16
CA ASN A 17 -16.30 -21.73 12.26
C ASN A 17 -16.51 -20.57 11.25
N SER A 18 -17.71 -20.46 10.69
CA SER A 18 -18.08 -19.37 9.79
C SER A 18 -18.08 -18.00 10.46
N SER A 19 -18.51 -17.93 11.72
CA SER A 19 -18.49 -16.70 12.52
C SER A 19 -17.06 -16.28 12.87
N SER A 20 -16.18 -17.25 13.13
CA SER A 20 -14.76 -17.01 13.43
C SER A 20 -13.99 -16.44 12.23
N ARG A 21 -14.22 -16.95 11.00
CA ARG A 21 -13.61 -16.40 9.78
C ARG A 21 -14.09 -14.97 9.47
N ARG A 22 -15.39 -14.71 9.63
CA ARG A 22 -15.95 -13.35 9.45
C ARG A 22 -15.41 -12.38 10.50
N PHE A 23 -15.24 -12.84 11.73
CA PHE A 23 -14.65 -12.04 12.80
C PHE A 23 -13.20 -11.68 12.50
N ARG A 24 -12.37 -12.64 12.05
CA ARG A 24 -10.99 -12.39 11.62
C ARG A 24 -10.89 -11.34 10.50
N ARG A 25 -11.69 -11.49 9.42
CA ARG A 25 -11.75 -10.45 8.37
C ARG A 25 -12.22 -9.09 8.88
N SER A 26 -13.24 -9.07 9.74
CA SER A 26 -13.73 -7.82 10.33
C SER A 26 -12.66 -7.16 11.20
N ILE A 27 -11.82 -7.96 11.85
CA ILE A 27 -10.68 -7.48 12.64
C ILE A 27 -9.65 -6.86 11.70
N GLU A 28 -9.27 -7.50 10.61
CA GLU A 28 -8.31 -6.95 9.66
C GLU A 28 -8.81 -5.66 9.00
N GLU A 29 -10.09 -5.62 8.60
CA GLU A 29 -10.70 -4.40 8.06
C GLU A 29 -10.71 -3.27 9.09
N ALA A 30 -11.03 -3.56 10.35
CA ALA A 30 -10.92 -2.58 11.43
C ALA A 30 -9.47 -2.11 11.67
N LEU A 31 -8.42 -2.86 11.26
CA LEU A 31 -7.02 -2.44 11.44
C LEU A 31 -6.69 -1.33 10.45
N LYS A 32 -7.28 -1.38 9.25
CA LYS A 32 -7.07 -0.39 8.19
C LYS A 32 -7.48 1.02 8.61
N TYR A 33 -8.57 1.14 9.37
CA TYR A 33 -9.12 2.41 9.84
C TYR A 33 -8.50 2.92 11.15
N GLY A 34 -7.87 2.03 11.93
CA GLY A 34 -7.13 2.38 13.14
C GLY A 34 -7.93 2.29 14.44
N LYS A 35 -7.47 3.01 15.47
CA LYS A 35 -8.07 3.03 16.82
C LYS A 35 -8.61 4.41 17.15
N THR A 36 -9.74 4.47 17.85
CA THR A 36 -10.30 5.69 18.41
C THR A 36 -9.41 6.22 19.54
N PRO A 37 -9.56 7.49 19.97
CA PRO A 37 -8.88 8.04 21.15
C PRO A 37 -9.10 7.18 22.41
N ALA A 38 -10.29 6.58 22.55
CA ALA A 38 -10.63 5.63 23.61
C ALA A 38 -9.93 4.25 23.47
N GLY A 39 -9.08 4.05 22.47
CA GLY A 39 -8.35 2.80 22.21
C GLY A 39 -9.18 1.68 21.58
N LYS A 40 -10.48 1.92 21.33
CA LYS A 40 -11.37 0.96 20.66
C LYS A 40 -11.08 0.95 19.16
N ARG A 41 -11.33 -0.18 18.51
CA ARG A 41 -11.14 -0.31 17.07
C ARG A 41 -12.32 0.35 16.35
N VAL A 42 -12.09 0.89 15.16
CA VAL A 42 -13.18 1.46 14.35
C VAL A 42 -14.16 0.35 13.96
N ASP A 43 -15.45 0.59 14.19
CA ASP A 43 -16.51 -0.37 13.92
C ASP A 43 -16.82 -0.46 12.42
N VAL A 44 -16.42 -1.58 11.81
CA VAL A 44 -16.59 -1.84 10.36
C VAL A 44 -18.06 -1.86 9.95
N ALA A 45 -18.98 -2.26 10.84
CA ALA A 45 -20.40 -2.25 10.51
C ALA A 45 -20.90 -0.82 10.30
N LYS A 46 -20.45 0.12 11.13
CA LYS A 46 -20.80 1.55 11.01
C LYS A 46 -20.12 2.19 9.81
N VAL A 47 -18.88 1.81 9.50
CA VAL A 47 -18.20 2.24 8.26
C VAL A 47 -19.01 1.81 7.03
N ARG A 48 -19.47 0.55 6.98
CA ARG A 48 -20.30 0.04 5.87
C ARG A 48 -21.66 0.74 5.80
N GLN A 49 -22.24 1.12 6.94
CA GLN A 49 -23.46 1.91 6.96
C GLN A 49 -23.24 3.30 6.35
N LEU A 50 -22.17 3.99 6.72
CA LEU A 50 -21.79 5.27 6.11
C LEU A 50 -21.46 5.12 4.62
N GLN A 51 -20.82 4.01 4.23
CA GLN A 51 -20.56 3.69 2.83
C GLN A 51 -21.86 3.49 2.04
N SER A 52 -22.88 2.86 2.63
CA SER A 52 -24.20 2.73 1.99
C SER A 52 -24.92 4.06 1.79
N LEU A 53 -24.58 5.09 2.60
CA LEU A 53 -25.06 6.47 2.44
C LEU A 53 -24.25 7.24 1.37
N GLY A 54 -23.20 6.65 0.80
CA GLY A 54 -22.39 7.24 -0.26
C GLY A 54 -21.09 7.90 0.21
N TYR A 55 -20.74 7.79 1.50
CA TYR A 55 -19.47 8.31 2.00
C TYR A 55 -18.31 7.37 1.68
N ASP A 56 -17.14 7.93 1.38
CA ASP A 56 -15.91 7.15 1.18
C ASP A 56 -15.57 6.36 2.48
N PRO A 57 -15.29 5.04 2.41
CA PRO A 57 -14.89 4.26 3.57
C PRO A 57 -13.70 4.86 4.34
N ALA A 58 -12.75 5.49 3.66
CA ALA A 58 -11.57 6.08 4.29
C ALA A 58 -11.93 7.30 5.15
N LEU A 59 -12.80 8.17 4.61
CA LEU A 59 -13.33 9.36 5.29
C LEU A 59 -14.29 8.99 6.43
N ALA A 60 -15.19 8.03 6.17
CA ALA A 60 -16.09 7.47 7.17
C ALA A 60 -15.34 6.85 8.36
N GLY A 61 -14.24 6.14 8.07
CA GLY A 61 -13.36 5.59 9.10
C GLY A 61 -12.70 6.66 9.97
N GLU A 62 -12.27 7.79 9.39
CA GLU A 62 -11.73 8.94 10.14
C GLU A 62 -12.80 9.61 11.01
N ALA A 63 -13.99 9.84 10.47
CA ALA A 63 -15.11 10.41 11.21
C ALA A 63 -15.49 9.53 12.41
N LEU A 64 -15.57 8.20 12.22
CA LEU A 64 -15.83 7.23 13.29
C LEU A 64 -14.68 7.13 14.29
N ARG A 65 -13.44 7.40 13.86
CA ARG A 65 -12.29 7.45 14.75
C ARG A 65 -12.41 8.62 15.74
N GLN A 66 -12.76 9.81 15.24
CA GLN A 66 -12.90 11.02 16.06
C GLN A 66 -14.14 10.97 16.96
N SER A 67 -15.22 10.36 16.50
CA SER A 67 -16.50 10.26 17.21
C SER A 67 -16.63 9.01 18.09
N GLU A 68 -15.53 8.32 18.38
CA GLU A 68 -15.50 7.13 19.24
C GLU A 68 -16.48 6.01 18.84
N ASN A 69 -16.66 5.81 17.53
CA ASN A 69 -17.64 4.90 16.94
C ASN A 69 -19.12 5.30 17.15
N ASP A 70 -19.46 6.56 17.41
CA ASP A 70 -20.85 7.00 17.37
C ASP A 70 -21.26 7.38 15.94
N LEU A 71 -22.26 6.68 15.41
CA LEU A 71 -22.76 6.92 14.05
C LEU A 71 -23.33 8.33 13.90
N ASN A 72 -24.09 8.82 14.88
CA ASN A 72 -24.79 10.11 14.74
C ASN A 72 -23.80 11.27 14.81
N VAL A 73 -22.82 11.19 15.72
CA VAL A 73 -21.75 12.20 15.83
C VAL A 73 -20.86 12.15 14.59
N SER A 74 -20.54 10.96 14.07
CA SER A 74 -19.78 10.83 12.82
C SER A 74 -20.52 11.42 11.62
N LEU A 75 -21.84 11.23 11.52
CA LEU A 75 -22.66 11.81 10.47
C LEU A 75 -22.70 13.33 10.57
N ASN A 76 -22.86 13.88 11.77
CA ASN A 76 -22.83 15.33 11.95
C ASN A 76 -21.49 15.92 11.49
N ALA A 77 -20.37 15.29 11.87
CA ALA A 77 -19.03 15.70 11.43
C ALA A 77 -18.81 15.56 9.91
N LEU A 78 -19.51 14.64 9.23
CA LEU A 78 -19.45 14.48 7.78
C LEU A 78 -20.35 15.48 7.02
N VAL A 79 -21.45 15.91 7.65
CA VAL A 79 -22.39 16.89 7.10
C VAL A 79 -21.87 18.32 7.28
N ASP A 80 -21.21 18.61 8.40
CA ASP A 80 -20.65 19.92 8.68
C ASP A 80 -19.41 20.17 7.79
N PRO A 81 -19.39 21.25 6.95
CA PRO A 81 -18.32 21.47 5.97
C PRO A 81 -16.96 21.74 6.61
N GLU A 82 -16.92 22.45 7.73
CA GLU A 82 -15.68 22.72 8.47
C GLU A 82 -15.09 21.44 9.06
N ALA A 83 -15.93 20.57 9.64
CA ALA A 83 -15.49 19.30 10.18
C ALA A 83 -15.04 18.34 9.06
N ASN A 84 -15.77 18.29 7.94
CA ASN A 84 -15.42 17.45 6.81
C ASN A 84 -14.08 17.85 6.16
N THR A 85 -13.85 19.15 5.95
CA THR A 85 -12.55 19.63 5.42
C THR A 85 -11.40 19.27 6.37
N ALA A 86 -11.58 19.44 7.69
CA ALA A 86 -10.59 19.03 8.67
C ALA A 86 -10.30 17.51 8.62
N LEU A 87 -11.34 16.68 8.47
CA LEU A 87 -11.19 15.23 8.31
C LEU A 87 -10.42 14.86 7.04
N GLN A 88 -10.69 15.51 5.91
CA GLN A 88 -9.99 15.29 4.65
C GLN A 88 -8.51 15.65 4.76
N VAL A 89 -8.19 16.81 5.33
CA VAL A 89 -6.80 17.23 5.54
C VAL A 89 -6.03 16.20 6.40
N LEU A 90 -6.64 15.70 7.47
CA LEU A 90 -6.02 14.68 8.31
C LEU A 90 -5.83 13.35 7.58
N LEU A 91 -6.79 12.97 6.72
CA LEU A 91 -6.69 11.78 5.89
C LEU A 91 -5.51 11.89 4.92
N ASP A 92 -5.38 13.03 4.25
CA ASP A 92 -4.33 13.29 3.26
C ASP A 92 -2.95 13.26 3.91
N GLN A 93 -2.76 13.99 5.01
CA GLN A 93 -1.50 13.98 5.78
C GLN A 93 -1.10 12.56 6.21
N ARG A 94 -2.07 11.75 6.66
CA ARG A 94 -1.84 10.35 7.03
C ARG A 94 -1.47 9.50 5.83
N ASN A 95 -2.15 9.68 4.70
CA ASN A 95 -1.88 8.94 3.47
C ASN A 95 -0.50 9.30 2.90
N ASP A 96 -0.11 10.57 2.93
CA ASP A 96 1.21 11.03 2.54
C ASP A 96 2.30 10.45 3.45
N SER A 97 2.06 10.44 4.76
CA SER A 97 2.98 9.82 5.73
C SER A 97 3.12 8.30 5.52
N LYS A 98 2.06 7.61 5.11
CA LYS A 98 2.10 6.19 4.74
C LYS A 98 2.87 5.98 3.43
N ARG A 99 2.61 6.81 2.41
CA ARG A 99 3.31 6.76 1.12
C ARG A 99 4.80 7.03 1.28
N LYS A 100 5.17 8.02 2.09
CA LYS A 100 6.57 8.34 2.40
C LYS A 100 7.29 7.17 3.03
N ARG A 101 6.71 6.54 4.06
CA ARG A 101 7.29 5.33 4.70
C ARG A 101 7.45 4.18 3.72
N ASN A 102 6.41 3.87 2.94
CA ASN A 102 6.48 2.81 1.94
C ASN A 102 7.57 3.10 0.88
N ARG A 103 7.77 4.37 0.52
CA ARG A 103 8.85 4.79 -0.38
C ARG A 103 10.24 4.66 0.25
N GLU A 104 10.39 4.96 1.53
CA GLU A 104 11.65 4.80 2.26
C GLU A 104 12.04 3.32 2.40
N GLU A 105 11.05 2.47 2.67
CA GLU A 105 11.16 1.00 2.81
C GLU A 105 11.26 0.26 1.47
N ALA A 106 10.95 0.92 0.35
CA ALA A 106 11.04 0.31 -0.97
C ALA A 106 12.49 -0.11 -1.28
N GLU A 107 12.67 -1.41 -1.50
CA GLU A 107 13.93 -1.96 -2.01
C GLU A 107 14.19 -1.43 -3.42
N VAL A 108 15.43 -1.00 -3.65
CA VAL A 108 15.87 -0.45 -4.93
C VAL A 108 16.40 -1.59 -5.78
N ASP A 109 15.95 -1.66 -7.03
CA ASP A 109 16.51 -2.61 -8.00
C ASP A 109 18.00 -2.30 -8.23
N GLY A 110 18.85 -3.26 -7.84
CA GLY A 110 20.30 -3.12 -7.94
C GLY A 110 20.79 -2.99 -9.38
N GLN A 111 20.09 -3.59 -10.35
CA GLN A 111 20.47 -3.51 -11.77
C GLN A 111 20.20 -2.11 -12.32
N ALA A 112 18.98 -1.60 -12.13
CA ALA A 112 18.64 -0.23 -12.53
C ALA A 112 19.53 0.82 -11.83
N LEU A 113 19.89 0.59 -10.57
CA LEU A 113 20.80 1.48 -9.82
C LEU A 113 22.19 1.52 -10.45
N GLU A 114 22.80 0.37 -10.71
CA GLU A 114 24.15 0.30 -11.27
C GLU A 114 24.21 0.92 -12.66
N GLU A 115 23.17 0.73 -13.49
CA GLU A 115 23.08 1.36 -14.80
C GLU A 115 22.99 2.89 -14.71
N ILE A 116 22.22 3.42 -13.75
CA ILE A 116 22.11 4.87 -13.52
C ILE A 116 23.44 5.45 -13.01
N VAL A 117 24.13 4.72 -12.13
CA VAL A 117 25.47 5.10 -11.66
C VAL A 117 26.49 5.05 -12.81
N ALA A 118 26.41 4.04 -13.68
CA ALA A 118 27.26 3.92 -14.87
C ALA A 118 27.04 5.06 -15.88
N MET A 119 25.85 5.67 -15.90
CA MET A 119 25.58 6.89 -16.68
C MET A 119 26.15 8.17 -16.03
N GLY A 120 26.74 8.08 -14.85
CA GLY A 120 27.44 9.17 -14.18
C GLY A 120 26.63 9.90 -13.10
N PHE A 121 25.47 9.36 -12.70
CA PHE A 121 24.71 9.90 -11.57
C PHE A 121 25.24 9.35 -10.24
N ASP A 122 25.23 10.18 -9.19
CA ASP A 122 25.65 9.74 -7.86
C ASP A 122 24.74 8.63 -7.32
N ARG A 123 25.35 7.63 -6.67
CA ARG A 123 24.61 6.47 -6.12
C ARG A 123 23.51 6.90 -5.15
N SER A 124 23.72 7.93 -4.32
CA SER A 124 22.70 8.46 -3.40
C SER A 124 21.49 9.02 -4.15
N ILE A 125 21.72 9.88 -5.14
CA ILE A 125 20.66 10.52 -5.93
C ILE A 125 19.95 9.47 -6.81
N ALA A 126 20.70 8.51 -7.37
CA ALA A 126 20.16 7.41 -8.16
C ALA A 126 19.25 6.48 -7.33
N THR A 127 19.67 6.10 -6.11
CA THR A 127 18.82 5.29 -5.22
C THR A 127 17.51 6.00 -4.91
N GLU A 128 17.57 7.31 -4.68
CA GLU A 128 16.37 8.05 -4.38
C GLU A 128 15.48 8.21 -5.60
N ALA A 129 16.03 8.56 -6.77
CA ALA A 129 15.29 8.66 -8.02
C ALA A 129 14.50 7.37 -8.29
N LEU A 130 15.12 6.22 -8.07
CA LEU A 130 14.47 4.90 -8.19
C LEU A 130 13.38 4.70 -7.13
N LYS A 131 13.59 5.11 -5.88
CA LYS A 131 12.54 5.13 -4.86
C LYS A 131 11.37 6.03 -5.25
N GLN A 132 11.62 7.20 -5.84
CA GLN A 132 10.56 8.14 -6.26
C GLN A 132 9.78 7.67 -7.48
N SER A 133 10.39 6.81 -8.30
CA SER A 133 9.85 6.31 -9.56
C SER A 133 9.39 4.86 -9.48
N PHE A 134 9.34 4.28 -8.27
CA PHE A 134 8.94 2.90 -8.03
C PHE A 134 9.73 1.90 -8.88
N ASN A 135 11.07 2.01 -8.86
CA ASN A 135 12.02 1.19 -9.63
C ASN A 135 11.89 1.29 -11.16
N ASN A 136 11.20 2.29 -11.69
CA ASN A 136 11.18 2.55 -13.12
C ASN A 136 12.39 3.39 -13.54
N LYS A 137 13.37 2.76 -14.22
CA LYS A 137 14.59 3.42 -14.71
C LYS A 137 14.30 4.67 -15.57
N SER A 138 13.37 4.60 -16.51
CA SER A 138 13.08 5.72 -17.42
C SER A 138 12.52 6.92 -16.66
N ALA A 139 11.59 6.68 -15.73
CA ALA A 139 11.02 7.73 -14.90
C ALA A 139 12.05 8.26 -13.86
N ALA A 140 12.94 7.41 -13.35
CA ALA A 140 14.06 7.83 -12.50
C ALA A 140 14.98 8.78 -13.24
N LEU A 141 15.36 8.44 -14.47
CA LEU A 141 16.23 9.26 -15.31
C LEU A 141 15.59 10.59 -15.68
N GLU A 142 14.31 10.58 -16.03
CA GLU A 142 13.58 11.81 -16.31
C GLU A 142 13.64 12.76 -15.11
N LYS A 143 13.37 12.26 -13.90
CA LYS A 143 13.45 13.05 -12.66
C LYS A 143 14.86 13.53 -12.33
N LEU A 144 15.87 12.70 -12.58
CA LEU A 144 17.28 13.06 -12.41
C LEU A 144 17.70 14.17 -13.37
N LEU A 145 17.28 14.10 -14.63
CA LEU A 145 17.57 15.09 -15.67
C LEU A 145 16.84 16.42 -15.42
N GLN A 146 15.62 16.35 -14.89
CA GLN A 146 14.82 17.52 -14.50
C GLN A 146 15.30 18.15 -13.17
N GLY A 147 16.19 17.48 -12.43
CA GLY A 147 16.67 17.94 -11.12
C GLY A 147 15.61 17.89 -10.02
N GLU A 148 14.55 17.08 -10.19
CA GLU A 148 13.40 17.02 -9.26
C GLU A 148 13.64 16.06 -8.08
N VAL A 149 14.79 15.39 -8.04
CA VAL A 149 15.12 14.44 -6.97
C VAL A 149 15.48 15.19 -5.69
N THR A 150 14.46 15.38 -4.84
CA THR A 150 14.62 16.02 -3.53
C THR A 150 15.19 15.05 -2.51
N LEU A 151 16.49 15.16 -2.19
CA LEU A 151 17.12 14.45 -1.07
C LEU A 151 16.32 14.65 0.23
N PRO A 152 16.02 13.58 1.00
CA PRO A 152 15.45 13.76 2.32
C PRO A 152 16.47 14.53 3.15
N ALA A 153 16.12 15.76 3.51
CA ALA A 153 17.00 16.63 4.28
C ALA A 153 17.45 15.90 5.57
N PRO A 154 18.75 15.93 5.93
CA PRO A 154 19.13 15.64 7.29
C PRO A 154 18.39 16.66 8.16
N SER A 155 17.60 16.18 9.12
CA SER A 155 16.88 17.00 10.07
C SER A 155 17.84 17.69 11.03
N ASP A 156 18.54 18.73 10.55
CA ASP A 156 18.96 19.93 11.28
C ASP A 156 19.67 20.91 10.31
N ALA A 157 18.95 21.89 9.76
CA ALA A 157 19.49 23.17 9.25
C ALA A 157 18.34 24.03 8.70
N GLY A 158 18.15 25.22 9.29
CA GLY A 158 17.15 26.19 8.87
C GLY A 158 17.33 26.69 7.43
N PRO A 159 16.30 27.33 6.85
CA PRO A 159 16.30 27.70 5.44
C PRO A 159 17.23 28.91 5.22
N SER A 160 18.39 28.67 4.61
CA SER A 160 19.19 29.73 3.99
C SER A 160 18.66 29.99 2.60
N THR A 161 17.75 30.96 2.50
CA THR A 161 17.41 31.64 1.23
C THR A 161 18.56 32.57 0.86
N SER A 162 19.25 32.28 -0.24
CA SER A 162 20.20 33.21 -0.87
C SER A 162 19.48 34.27 -1.72
N HIS A 163 20.19 35.39 -1.90
CA HIS A 163 19.97 36.53 -2.81
C HIS A 163 19.23 37.75 -2.22
N GLN A 164 19.96 38.83 -1.88
CA GLN A 164 20.34 39.92 -2.79
C GLN A 164 21.18 41.02 -2.07
N ASN A 165 21.97 41.73 -2.86
CA ASN A 165 23.00 42.73 -2.52
C ASN A 165 22.45 44.11 -2.09
N ALA A 166 23.20 44.85 -1.25
CA ALA A 166 23.45 46.32 -1.29
C ALA A 166 24.14 46.74 0.04
N ASP A 167 25.40 47.14 0.02
CA ASP A 167 25.91 48.52 -0.06
C ASP A 167 25.78 49.37 1.23
N GLY A 168 26.93 49.83 1.72
CA GLY A 168 27.12 51.10 2.43
C GLY A 168 26.63 51.27 3.87
N GLY A 169 27.57 51.51 4.80
CA GLY A 169 27.29 52.37 5.95
C GLY A 169 27.89 51.92 7.29
N ALA A 170 28.92 52.62 7.73
CA ALA A 170 29.57 52.52 9.03
C ALA A 170 28.60 52.70 10.22
N THR A 171 28.91 52.10 11.38
CA THR A 171 29.38 52.83 12.60
C THR A 171 29.56 51.91 13.81
N ASN A 172 30.47 52.37 14.69
CA ASN A 172 31.01 51.78 15.91
C ASN A 172 30.02 51.37 17.01
N GLY A 173 30.50 50.45 17.86
CA GLY A 173 30.18 50.40 19.29
C GLY A 173 30.35 49.00 19.88
N SER A 174 31.51 48.71 20.52
CA SER A 174 31.60 48.57 21.98
C SER A 174 30.99 47.24 22.48
N THR A 175 31.76 46.20 22.80
CA THR A 175 32.42 45.82 24.09
C THR A 175 32.30 44.28 24.12
N ASP A 176 33.08 43.42 24.76
CA ASP A 176 34.21 43.45 25.70
C ASP A 176 34.63 41.97 25.90
N PHE A 177 35.92 41.75 26.09
CA PHE A 177 36.66 40.61 26.67
C PHE A 177 36.13 39.16 26.69
N GLY A 178 37.03 38.22 26.31
CA GLY A 178 37.40 37.11 27.21
C GLY A 178 37.70 35.72 26.62
N ALA A 179 38.98 35.32 26.71
CA ALA A 179 39.54 33.95 26.86
C ALA A 179 39.49 32.98 25.65
N THR A 180 40.58 32.65 24.94
CA THR A 180 41.78 31.80 25.24
C THR A 180 41.52 30.29 25.41
N GLY A 181 42.18 29.49 24.55
CA GLY A 181 42.40 28.02 24.67
C GLY A 181 42.16 27.30 23.33
N GLN A 182 43.09 27.24 22.38
CA GLN A 182 44.31 26.42 22.27
C GLN A 182 44.08 24.88 22.21
N ALA A 183 44.30 24.36 20.99
CA ALA A 183 44.79 23.03 20.59
C ALA A 183 43.89 21.79 20.77
N ASP A 184 43.58 21.11 19.65
CA ASP A 184 44.07 19.74 19.45
C ASP A 184 44.18 19.39 17.96
N VAL A 185 45.32 18.82 17.57
CA VAL A 185 45.66 18.32 16.24
C VAL A 185 45.93 16.84 16.43
N GLY A 186 45.07 15.99 15.86
CA GLY A 186 45.24 14.54 15.86
C GLY A 186 45.01 13.96 14.47
N VAL A 187 46.09 13.87 13.68
CA VAL A 187 46.17 13.04 12.47
C VAL A 187 46.81 11.70 12.83
N ASN A 188 46.52 10.67 12.01
CA ASN A 188 47.02 9.27 11.98
C ASN A 188 46.01 8.25 12.53
N GLY A 189 45.72 7.12 11.86
CA GLY A 189 46.38 6.53 10.71
C GLY A 189 45.71 5.22 10.26
N LEU A 190 46.27 4.69 9.18
CA LEU A 190 45.88 3.57 8.34
C LEU A 190 45.79 2.18 9.03
N GLY A 191 44.94 1.34 8.44
CA GLY A 191 45.00 -0.14 8.40
C GLY A 191 43.79 -0.62 7.59
N ASP A 192 43.86 -0.99 6.31
CA ASP A 192 44.63 -2.08 5.67
C ASP A 192 44.61 -3.39 6.46
N ALA A 193 43.61 -4.23 6.17
CA ALA A 193 43.68 -5.66 6.37
C ALA A 193 42.56 -6.38 5.57
N GLY A 194 42.97 -7.20 4.60
CA GLY A 194 42.45 -8.57 4.50
C GLY A 194 41.30 -8.81 3.53
N VAL A 195 41.67 -9.11 2.28
CA VAL A 195 40.90 -9.99 1.39
C VAL A 195 40.62 -11.33 2.09
N ASN A 196 39.34 -11.72 2.17
CA ASN A 196 38.92 -13.11 2.27
C ASN A 196 37.50 -13.24 1.66
N ASP A 197 37.49 -13.55 0.37
CA ASP A 197 36.41 -14.24 -0.31
C ASP A 197 36.56 -15.75 -0.03
N PRO A 198 35.53 -16.39 0.53
CA PRO A 198 35.31 -17.79 0.24
C PRO A 198 33.85 -18.06 -0.13
N GLY A 199 33.63 -18.43 -1.38
CA GLY A 199 32.85 -19.62 -1.72
C GLY A 199 31.34 -19.54 -1.50
N ALA A 200 30.63 -19.43 -2.63
CA ALA A 200 29.28 -19.94 -2.79
C ALA A 200 29.14 -21.36 -2.20
N GLN A 201 28.23 -21.54 -1.25
CA GLN A 201 27.51 -22.80 -1.03
C GLN A 201 26.29 -22.57 -0.12
N ASP A 202 25.11 -22.77 -0.71
CA ASP A 202 23.80 -23.06 -0.11
C ASP A 202 23.27 -22.10 0.95
N GLU A 203 22.69 -20.98 0.49
CA GLU A 203 21.60 -20.32 1.23
C GLU A 203 20.33 -21.19 1.09
N PRO A 204 19.65 -21.56 2.18
CA PRO A 204 18.41 -22.32 2.07
C PRO A 204 17.31 -21.46 1.44
N GLU A 205 16.93 -21.78 0.19
CA GLU A 205 15.72 -21.30 -0.50
C GLU A 205 14.41 -21.81 0.17
N GLU A 206 14.37 -21.90 1.50
CA GLU A 206 13.23 -22.37 2.30
C GLU A 206 12.78 -21.32 3.33
N ARG A 207 12.82 -20.04 2.93
CA ARG A 207 12.02 -18.99 3.58
C ARG A 207 11.04 -18.35 2.60
N ARG A 208 10.59 -19.12 1.60
CA ARG A 208 9.22 -18.91 1.12
C ARG A 208 8.34 -19.47 2.24
N ASP A 209 7.53 -18.61 2.84
CA ASP A 209 6.66 -18.98 3.94
C ASP A 209 5.72 -20.10 3.47
N ALA A 210 6.06 -21.36 3.74
CA ALA A 210 5.23 -22.52 3.35
C ALA A 210 3.80 -22.40 3.91
N GLU A 211 3.66 -21.70 5.05
CA GLU A 211 2.36 -21.37 5.64
C GLU A 211 1.54 -20.38 4.79
N MET A 212 2.18 -19.54 3.98
CA MET A 212 1.52 -18.60 3.06
C MET A 212 1.14 -19.26 1.72
N GLU A 213 1.87 -20.29 1.30
CA GLU A 213 1.59 -21.02 0.05
C GLU A 213 0.25 -21.76 0.12
N ASP A 214 -0.06 -22.38 1.26
CA ASP A 214 -1.34 -23.04 1.50
C ASP A 214 -2.52 -22.07 1.46
N GLU A 215 -2.35 -20.83 1.92
CA GLU A 215 -3.40 -19.78 1.87
C GLU A 215 -3.69 -19.36 0.42
N ILE A 216 -2.66 -19.25 -0.42
CA ILE A 216 -2.81 -18.91 -1.84
C ILE A 216 -3.51 -20.07 -2.58
N VAL A 217 -3.15 -21.32 -2.29
CA VAL A 217 -3.74 -22.50 -2.93
C VAL A 217 -5.18 -22.73 -2.49
N GLU A 218 -5.53 -22.49 -1.21
CA GLU A 218 -6.92 -22.62 -0.73
C GLU A 218 -7.87 -21.57 -1.37
N GLY A 219 -7.34 -20.45 -1.86
CA GLY A 219 -8.10 -19.42 -2.59
C GLY A 219 -8.36 -19.75 -4.07
N VAL A 220 -7.55 -20.63 -4.66
CA VAL A 220 -7.69 -21.07 -6.05
C VAL A 220 -8.58 -22.33 -6.08
N THR A 221 -9.83 -22.16 -5.66
CA THR A 221 -10.84 -23.22 -5.83
C THR A 221 -11.57 -23.02 -7.15
N GLY A 222 -11.31 -23.89 -8.12
CA GLY A 222 -12.02 -23.90 -9.40
C GLY A 222 -11.11 -24.39 -10.52
N ASP A 223 -11.72 -24.89 -11.60
CA ASP A 223 -11.01 -25.12 -12.84
C ASP A 223 -10.69 -23.75 -13.48
N PRO A 224 -9.41 -23.40 -13.72
CA PRO A 224 -9.04 -22.17 -14.42
C PRO A 224 -9.68 -22.03 -15.81
N LEU A 225 -10.09 -23.14 -16.41
CA LEU A 225 -10.70 -23.19 -17.73
C LEU A 225 -12.22 -23.03 -17.72
N ALA A 226 -12.88 -23.08 -16.56
CA ALA A 226 -14.34 -22.96 -16.48
C ALA A 226 -14.87 -21.61 -17.01
N GLN A 227 -14.03 -20.57 -17.07
CA GLN A 227 -14.38 -19.28 -17.68
C GLN A 227 -14.55 -19.36 -19.21
N TYR A 228 -14.02 -20.41 -19.83
CA TYR A 228 -14.10 -20.69 -21.27
C TYR A 228 -15.05 -21.83 -21.60
N ASP A 229 -15.71 -22.44 -20.61
CA ASP A 229 -16.75 -23.42 -20.85
C ASP A 229 -17.97 -22.72 -21.47
N VAL A 230 -18.17 -22.95 -22.76
CA VAL A 230 -19.33 -22.44 -23.51
C VAL A 230 -20.46 -23.47 -23.38
N ASP A 231 -21.59 -23.06 -22.79
CA ASP A 231 -22.80 -23.88 -22.76
C ASP A 231 -23.47 -23.86 -24.14
N VAL A 232 -23.44 -25.00 -24.84
CA VAL A 232 -23.99 -25.18 -26.20
C VAL A 232 -25.41 -25.79 -26.17
N SER A 233 -26.02 -25.89 -24.99
CA SER A 233 -27.31 -26.58 -24.85
C SER A 233 -28.43 -25.88 -25.63
N LYS A 234 -28.43 -24.54 -25.67
CA LYS A 234 -29.44 -23.74 -26.38
C LYS A 234 -29.28 -23.85 -27.89
N GLU A 235 -28.05 -23.84 -28.38
CA GLU A 235 -27.71 -24.04 -29.78
C GLU A 235 -28.13 -25.44 -30.25
N GLY A 236 -27.97 -26.45 -29.39
CA GLY A 236 -28.47 -27.80 -29.62
C GLY A 236 -29.99 -27.85 -29.78
N GLU A 237 -30.75 -27.16 -28.92
CA GLU A 237 -32.22 -27.05 -29.03
C GLU A 237 -32.64 -26.38 -30.35
N VAL A 238 -31.97 -25.28 -30.73
CA VAL A 238 -32.27 -24.57 -31.98
C VAL A 238 -32.00 -25.44 -33.21
N ILE A 239 -30.91 -26.23 -33.20
CA ILE A 239 -30.62 -27.17 -34.29
C ILE A 239 -31.70 -28.24 -34.38
N GLN A 240 -32.18 -28.76 -33.26
CA GLN A 240 -33.25 -29.76 -33.24
C GLN A 240 -34.56 -29.19 -33.77
N GLU A 241 -34.92 -27.97 -33.38
CA GLU A 241 -36.11 -27.29 -33.91
C GLU A 241 -35.99 -27.07 -35.42
N TYR A 242 -34.81 -26.63 -35.89
CA TYR A 242 -34.55 -26.44 -37.31
C TYR A 242 -34.65 -27.76 -38.10
N LEU A 243 -34.12 -28.86 -37.56
CA LEU A 243 -34.24 -30.18 -38.17
C LEU A 243 -35.70 -30.65 -38.22
N ALA A 244 -36.47 -30.45 -37.16
CA ALA A 244 -37.90 -30.77 -37.14
C ALA A 244 -38.68 -29.94 -38.18
N LEU A 245 -38.31 -28.66 -38.34
CA LEU A 245 -38.91 -27.79 -39.34
C LEU A 245 -38.58 -28.24 -40.77
N LEU A 246 -37.33 -28.63 -41.04
CA LEU A 246 -36.92 -29.21 -42.32
C LEU A 246 -37.63 -30.54 -42.61
N GLU A 247 -37.77 -31.42 -41.63
CA GLU A 247 -38.48 -32.69 -41.79
C GLU A 247 -39.97 -32.46 -42.08
N SER A 248 -40.61 -31.50 -41.39
CA SER A 248 -41.99 -31.12 -41.65
C SER A 248 -42.17 -30.51 -43.05
N ALA A 249 -41.22 -29.67 -43.49
CA ALA A 249 -41.24 -29.06 -44.82
C ALA A 249 -40.97 -30.08 -45.93
N ALA A 250 -40.08 -31.05 -45.70
CA ALA A 250 -39.82 -32.17 -46.60
C ALA A 250 -41.03 -33.11 -46.71
N ALA A 251 -41.71 -33.40 -45.60
CA ALA A 251 -42.94 -34.18 -45.58
C ALA A 251 -44.10 -33.47 -46.31
N GLN A 252 -44.20 -32.14 -46.20
CA GLN A 252 -45.17 -31.33 -46.96
C GLN A 252 -44.86 -31.24 -48.45
N ALA A 253 -43.58 -31.38 -48.85
CA ALA A 253 -43.16 -31.35 -50.25
C ALA A 253 -43.24 -32.73 -50.95
N ALA A 254 -43.34 -33.82 -50.19
CA ALA A 254 -43.38 -35.20 -50.70
C ALA A 254 -44.78 -35.85 -50.72
N GLY A 255 -45.82 -35.14 -50.27
CA GLY A 255 -47.23 -35.53 -50.38
C GLY A 255 -47.95 -34.73 -51.45
#